data_AF-T1BYU2-F1
#
_entry.id   AF-T1BYU2-F1
#
_cell.length_a   1.000
_cell.length_b   1.000
_cell.length_c   1.000
_cell.angle_alpha   90.00
_cell.angle_beta   90.00
_cell.angle_gamma   90.00
#
_symmetry.space_group_name_H-M   'P 1'
#
loop_
_entity.id
_entity.type
_entity.pdbx_description
1 polymer ?
#
loop_
_entity_poly.entity_id
_entity_poly.type
_entity_poly.pdbx_seq_one_letter_code
_entity_poly.pdbx_strand_id
1 'polypeptide(L)'
;THGNGVWIFDHLAPIAQWHPAIAQDKLHVFTPSTGIEWQRWSRGEGAEPAFTTPNPPTGVILDYWLPKKLEPSAAEKAGKQTPV
;
A
#
# COMPACT_ATOMS: atom_id res chain seq x y z
N THR A 1 -27.24 13.96 9.17
CA THR A 1 -27.34 12.52 8.84
C THR A 1 -25.94 12.04 8.48
N HIS A 2 -25.12 11.72 9.48
CA HIS A 2 -23.70 11.46 9.27
C HIS A 2 -23.46 9.96 9.09
N GLY A 3 -23.05 9.57 7.88
CA GLY A 3 -22.24 8.38 7.59
C GLY A 3 -22.95 7.02 7.57
N ASN A 4 -23.21 6.50 6.37
CA ASN A 4 -23.15 5.05 6.16
C ASN A 4 -21.71 4.73 5.73
N GLY A 5 -20.87 4.27 6.66
CA GLY A 5 -19.53 3.78 6.33
C GLY A 5 -19.60 2.40 5.70
N VAL A 6 -18.84 2.17 4.63
CA VAL A 6 -18.62 0.84 4.05
C VAL A 6 -17.14 0.54 4.07
N TRP A 7 -16.80 -0.68 4.47
CA TRP A 7 -15.45 -1.21 4.38
C TRP A 7 -15.36 -2.07 3.12
N ILE A 8 -14.36 -1.79 2.29
CA ILE A 8 -14.06 -2.59 1.11
C ILE A 8 -12.74 -3.30 1.40
N PHE A 9 -12.72 -4.61 1.17
CA PHE A 9 -11.48 -5.35 1.13
C PHE A 9 -10.94 -5.30 -0.30
N ASP A 10 -10.11 -4.30 -0.57
CA ASP A 10 -9.42 -4.12 -1.84
C ASP A 10 -8.11 -4.94 -1.88
N HIS A 11 -7.41 -4.90 -3.02
CA HIS A 11 -6.13 -5.60 -3.22
C HIS A 11 -6.17 -7.12 -3.02
N LEU A 12 -7.20 -7.78 -3.58
CA LEU A 12 -7.38 -9.24 -3.52
C LEU A 12 -6.50 -10.05 -4.49
N ALA A 13 -5.63 -9.38 -5.26
CA ALA A 13 -4.79 -10.02 -6.27
C ALA A 13 -3.95 -11.19 -5.72
N PRO A 14 -3.31 -11.08 -4.54
CA PRO A 14 -2.54 -12.20 -3.98
C PRO A 14 -3.38 -13.41 -3.67
N ILE A 15 -4.59 -13.21 -3.13
CA ILE A 15 -5.51 -14.29 -2.77
C ILE A 15 -6.02 -15.00 -4.03
N ALA A 16 -6.40 -14.23 -5.04
CA ALA A 16 -6.93 -14.78 -6.30
C ALA A 16 -5.86 -15.51 -7.13
N GLN A 17 -4.62 -15.03 -7.12
CA GLN A 17 -3.49 -15.64 -7.85
C GLN A 17 -2.81 -16.77 -7.07
N TRP A 18 -3.14 -16.96 -5.79
CA TRP A 18 -2.45 -17.92 -4.94
C TRP A 18 -2.58 -19.36 -5.45
N HIS A 19 -1.44 -20.06 -5.54
CA HIS A 19 -1.39 -21.51 -5.73
C HIS A 19 -0.20 -22.11 -4.96
N PRO A 20 -0.23 -23.41 -4.62
CA PRO A 20 0.76 -24.03 -3.72
C PRO A 20 2.23 -23.87 -4.14
N ALA A 21 2.51 -23.78 -5.45
CA ALA A 21 3.87 -23.61 -5.94
C ALA A 21 4.50 -22.24 -5.56
N ILE A 22 3.70 -21.17 -5.39
CA ILE A 22 4.19 -19.84 -4.99
C ILE A 22 4.90 -19.88 -3.63
N ALA A 23 4.46 -20.76 -2.72
CA ALA A 23 5.08 -20.91 -1.41
C ALA A 23 6.52 -21.45 -1.46
N GLN A 24 6.96 -21.98 -2.60
CA GLN A 24 8.32 -22.48 -2.82
C GLN A 24 9.23 -21.46 -3.50
N ASP A 25 8.69 -20.30 -3.91
CA ASP A 25 9.48 -19.27 -4.56
C ASP A 25 10.55 -18.72 -3.59
N LYS A 26 11.53 -17.97 -4.09
CA LYS A 26 12.42 -17.17 -3.22
C LYS A 26 11.88 -15.76 -2.99
N LEU A 27 11.09 -15.31 -3.95
CA LEU A 27 10.34 -14.06 -4.01
C LEU A 27 9.28 -14.27 -5.09
N HIS A 28 8.05 -13.93 -4.78
CA HIS A 28 6.97 -13.86 -5.78
C HIS A 28 6.40 -12.46 -5.78
N VAL A 29 6.25 -11.87 -6.95
CA VAL A 29 5.57 -10.57 -7.12
C VAL A 29 4.26 -10.85 -7.84
N PHE A 30 3.15 -10.50 -7.20
CA PHE A 30 1.83 -10.69 -7.79
C PHE A 30 1.59 -9.66 -8.89
N THR A 31 0.66 -9.97 -9.80
CA THR A 31 0.30 -9.03 -10.87
C THR A 31 -0.25 -7.74 -10.25
N PRO A 32 0.38 -6.57 -10.49
CA PRO A 32 -0.07 -5.32 -9.92
C PRO A 32 -1.38 -4.83 -10.55
N SER A 33 -2.18 -4.10 -9.77
CA SER A 33 -3.26 -3.29 -10.34
C SER A 33 -2.70 -2.17 -11.21
N THR A 34 -3.51 -1.65 -12.13
CA THR A 34 -3.20 -0.42 -12.87
C THR A 34 -2.84 0.68 -11.88
N GLY A 35 -1.64 1.23 -11.99
CA GLY A 35 -1.22 2.37 -11.17
C GLY A 35 -1.93 3.63 -11.59
N ILE A 36 -2.38 4.42 -10.62
CA ILE A 36 -3.03 5.71 -10.87
C ILE A 36 -2.15 6.84 -10.37
N GLU A 37 -1.74 7.72 -11.27
CA GLU A 37 -1.06 8.97 -10.93
C GLU A 37 -2.08 10.11 -10.83
N TRP A 38 -2.26 10.64 -9.61
CA TRP A 38 -3.19 11.72 -9.35
C TRP A 38 -2.47 13.06 -9.42
N GLN A 39 -2.91 13.95 -10.31
CA GLN A 39 -2.46 15.34 -10.29
C GLN A 39 -3.09 16.04 -9.09
N ARG A 40 -2.32 16.17 -8.01
CA ARG A 40 -2.77 16.85 -6.79
C ARG A 40 -2.64 18.35 -6.98
N TRP A 41 -3.66 19.07 -6.56
CA TRP A 41 -3.66 20.52 -6.47
C TRP A 41 -4.41 20.90 -5.20
N SER A 42 -3.97 21.98 -4.55
CA SER A 42 -4.64 22.55 -3.39
C SER A 42 -4.87 24.02 -3.66
N ARG A 43 -6.08 24.52 -3.36
CA ARG A 43 -6.41 25.95 -3.46
C ARG A 43 -5.97 26.74 -2.23
N GLY A 44 -5.41 26.10 -1.20
CA GLY A 44 -4.92 26.79 0.00
C GLY A 44 -6.00 27.47 0.84
N GLU A 45 -7.27 27.05 0.71
CA GLU A 45 -8.38 27.61 1.49
C GLU A 45 -8.61 26.75 2.73
N GLY A 46 -8.27 27.30 3.89
CA GLY A 46 -8.47 26.70 5.20
C GLY A 46 -9.96 26.57 5.52
N ALA A 47 -10.53 25.40 5.23
CA ALA A 47 -11.75 24.92 5.86
C ALA A 47 -11.58 23.42 6.08
N GLU A 48 -11.42 23.05 7.35
CA GLU A 48 -11.35 21.67 7.83
C GLU A 48 -12.56 20.86 7.34
N PRO A 49 -12.38 19.75 6.60
CA PRO A 49 -13.31 18.65 6.75
C PRO A 49 -12.87 17.94 8.03
N ALA A 50 -13.57 18.19 9.14
CA ALA A 50 -13.34 17.47 10.41
C ALA A 50 -13.55 15.93 10.29
N PHE A 51 -13.95 15.45 9.11
CA PHE A 51 -14.21 14.06 8.77
C PHE A 51 -13.61 13.73 7.40
N THR A 52 -12.30 13.47 7.35
CA THR A 52 -11.66 12.90 6.15
C THR A 52 -11.34 11.43 6.38
N THR A 53 -11.47 10.65 5.31
CA THR A 53 -10.84 9.33 5.23
C THR A 53 -9.53 9.47 4.46
N PRO A 54 -8.52 8.63 4.72
CA PRO A 54 -7.31 8.61 3.91
C PRO A 54 -7.65 8.43 2.42
N ASN A 55 -7.04 9.24 1.56
CA ASN A 55 -7.09 9.01 0.12
C ASN A 55 -6.27 7.76 -0.22
N PRO A 56 -6.63 7.02 -1.29
CA PRO A 56 -5.87 5.87 -1.74
C PRO A 56 -4.42 6.26 -2.10
N PRO A 57 -3.46 5.33 -1.97
CA PRO A 57 -2.07 5.58 -2.36
C PRO A 57 -1.98 5.91 -3.86
N THR A 58 -1.00 6.75 -4.20
CA THR A 58 -0.70 7.10 -5.60
C THR A 58 0.28 6.09 -6.19
N GLY A 59 0.13 5.80 -7.48
CA GLY A 59 1.04 4.93 -8.23
C GLY A 59 0.62 3.47 -8.25
N VAL A 60 1.58 2.59 -8.49
CA VAL A 60 1.39 1.14 -8.55
C VAL A 60 1.58 0.55 -7.16
N ILE A 61 0.67 -0.35 -6.77
CA ILE A 61 0.80 -1.14 -5.54
C ILE A 61 1.34 -2.50 -5.91
N LEU A 62 2.41 -2.91 -5.22
CA LEU A 62 3.07 -4.20 -5.43
C LEU A 62 2.85 -5.07 -4.20
N ASP A 63 2.08 -6.12 -4.38
CA ASP A 63 2.00 -7.20 -3.42
C ASP A 63 3.06 -8.24 -3.75
N TYR A 64 3.69 -8.78 -2.71
CA TYR A 64 4.73 -9.78 -2.86
C TYR A 64 4.69 -10.80 -1.73
N TRP A 65 5.27 -11.95 -2.00
CA TRP A 65 5.53 -13.00 -1.02
C TRP A 65 7.03 -13.20 -0.84
N LEU A 66 7.46 -13.45 0.40
CA LEU A 66 8.80 -13.88 0.76
C LEU A 66 8.72 -15.08 1.71
N PRO A 67 9.62 -16.07 1.59
CA PRO A 67 9.63 -17.25 2.47
C PRO A 67 10.06 -16.91 3.89
N LYS A 68 10.82 -15.83 4.04
CA LYS A 68 11.40 -15.40 5.30
C LYS A 68 11.26 -13.90 5.42
N LYS A 69 10.96 -13.45 6.64
CA LYS A 69 10.97 -12.04 6.99
C LYS A 69 12.36 -11.45 6.77
N LEU A 70 12.42 -10.28 6.17
CA LEU A 70 13.66 -9.50 6.06
C LEU A 70 13.88 -8.74 7.36
N GLU A 71 15.02 -8.99 8.01
CA GLU A 71 15.46 -8.22 9.17
C GLU A 71 16.52 -7.21 8.72
N PRO A 72 16.29 -5.90 8.89
CA PRO A 72 17.25 -4.90 8.48
C PRO A 72 18.50 -4.97 9.36
N SER A 73 19.67 -4.90 8.73
CA SER A 73 20.96 -4.81 9.39
C SER A 73 21.12 -3.50 10.18
N ALA A 74 22.08 -3.46 11.11
CA ALA A 74 22.35 -2.26 11.90
C ALA A 74 22.71 -1.04 11.03
N ALA A 75 23.43 -1.26 9.92
CA ALA A 75 23.79 -0.23 8.96
C ALA A 75 22.55 0.32 8.21
N GLU A 76 21.63 -0.56 7.80
CA GLU A 76 20.39 -0.17 7.12
C GLU A 76 19.41 0.56 8.05
N LYS A 77 19.41 0.22 9.34
CA LYS A 77 18.65 0.97 10.36
C LYS A 77 19.21 2.38 10.57
N ALA A 78 20.54 2.52 10.60
CA ALA A 78 21.19 3.82 10.76
C ALA A 78 20.92 4.76 9.57
N GLY A 79 20.81 4.22 8.34
CA GLY A 79 20.51 5.01 7.14
C GLY A 79 19.04 5.41 6.95
N LYS A 80 18.10 4.83 7.72
CA LYS A 80 16.65 5.06 7.58
C LYS A 80 16.06 6.05 8.60
N GLN A 81 16.89 6.80 9.33
CA GLN A 81 16.43 7.97 10.09
C GLN A 81 16.06 9.10 9.11
N THR A 82 14.91 8.97 8.48
CA THR A 82 14.28 10.06 7.71
C THR A 82 13.43 10.89 8.68
N PRO A 83 13.57 12.23 8.71
CA PRO A 83 12.77 13.09 9.54
C PRO A 83 11.41 13.31 8.87
N VAL A 84 10.48 12.38 9.06
CA VAL A 84 9.04 12.64 8.88
C VAL A 84 8.27 11.87 9.94
#